data_AF-A0A420CJ03-F1
#
_entry.id   AF-A0A420CJ03-F1
#
_cell.length_a   1.000
_cell.length_b   1.000
_cell.length_c   1.000
_cell.angle_alpha   90.00
_cell.angle_beta   90.00
_cell.angle_gamma   90.00
#
_symmetry.space_group_name_H-M   'P 1'
#
loop_
_entity.id
_entity.type
_entity.pdbx_description
1 polymer ?
#
loop_
_entity_poly.entity_id
_entity_poly.type
_entity_poly.pdbx_seq_one_letter_code
_entity_poly.pdbx_strand_id
1 'polypeptide(L)'
;MKNSNRPYRKFLPQQKKIEELEKSSSRFKRIYSEYETMSDELWDLESSETTESIPDDFINAIKLQTTYLEDEIEDWLIEDKDQ
;
A
#
# COMPACT_ATOMS: atom_id res chain seq x y z
N MET A 1 -3.74 18.99 6.24
CA MET A 1 -3.95 18.68 4.80
C MET A 1 -3.13 17.44 4.49
N LYS A 2 -3.74 16.32 4.10
CA LYS A 2 -3.00 15.10 3.75
C LYS A 2 -2.23 15.39 2.46
N ASN A 3 -0.91 15.57 2.58
CA ASN A 3 -0.03 15.99 1.49
C ASN A 3 -0.20 15.05 0.27
N SER A 4 -0.69 15.56 -0.86
CA SER A 4 -1.08 14.78 -2.05
C SER A 4 0.09 14.25 -2.88
N ASN A 5 1.33 14.57 -2.49
CA ASN A 5 2.57 14.20 -3.18
C ASN A 5 3.32 13.00 -2.56
N ARG A 6 2.73 12.26 -1.62
CA ARG A 6 3.35 11.02 -1.10
C ARG A 6 3.19 9.93 -2.18
N PRO A 7 4.28 9.28 -2.65
CA PRO A 7 4.20 8.00 -3.34
C PRO A 7 3.40 7.00 -2.47
N TYR A 8 2.92 5.91 -3.07
CA TYR A 8 2.17 4.85 -2.38
C TYR A 8 0.73 5.23 -1.97
N ARG A 9 0.11 6.16 -2.69
CA ARG A 9 -1.33 6.47 -2.62
C ARG A 9 -2.11 5.97 -3.84
N LYS A 10 -1.67 4.85 -4.39
CA LYS A 10 -2.14 4.24 -5.64
C LYS A 10 -3.66 4.12 -5.71
N PHE A 11 -4.29 3.75 -4.60
CA PHE A 11 -5.70 3.41 -4.54
C PHE A 11 -6.63 4.55 -4.06
N LEU A 12 -6.12 5.78 -3.89
CA LEU A 12 -6.97 6.94 -3.53
C LEU A 12 -8.23 7.10 -4.39
N PRO A 13 -8.19 6.91 -5.73
CA PRO A 13 -9.38 7.02 -6.57
C PRO A 13 -10.46 5.97 -6.25
N GLN A 14 -10.10 4.84 -5.64
CA GLN A 14 -11.01 3.73 -5.33
C GLN A 14 -11.36 3.64 -3.84
N GLN A 15 -11.07 4.68 -3.03
CA GLN A 15 -11.23 4.66 -1.57
C GLN A 15 -12.61 4.19 -1.10
N LYS A 16 -13.68 4.64 -1.77
CA LYS A 16 -15.05 4.22 -1.43
C LYS A 16 -15.22 2.69 -1.51
N LYS A 17 -14.69 2.08 -2.56
CA LYS A 17 -14.78 0.64 -2.79
C LYS A 17 -13.89 -0.13 -1.81
N ILE A 18 -12.71 0.40 -1.52
CA ILE A 18 -11.84 -0.14 -0.47
C ILE A 18 -12.59 -0.18 0.87
N GLU A 19 -13.23 0.92 1.28
CA GLU A 19 -14.00 0.97 2.53
C GLU A 19 -15.17 -0.05 2.57
N GLU A 20 -15.77 -0.35 1.42
CA GLU A 20 -16.81 -1.37 1.29
C GLU A 20 -16.22 -2.78 1.45
N LEU A 21 -15.09 -3.06 0.77
CA LEU A 21 -14.36 -4.33 0.89
C LEU A 21 -13.79 -4.56 2.30
N GLU A 22 -13.30 -3.53 2.98
CA GLU A 22 -12.81 -3.61 4.35
C GLU A 22 -13.92 -3.96 5.36
N LYS A 23 -15.16 -3.55 5.08
CA LYS A 23 -16.34 -3.88 5.91
C LYS A 23 -16.85 -5.29 5.63
N SER A 24 -16.75 -5.76 4.39
CA SER A 24 -17.29 -7.06 3.97
C SER A 24 -16.29 -8.21 4.09
N SER A 25 -14.98 -7.93 4.06
CA SER A 25 -13.91 -8.93 4.07
C SER A 25 -12.80 -8.59 5.06
N SER A 26 -12.68 -9.38 6.13
CA SER A 26 -11.59 -9.26 7.10
C SER A 26 -10.22 -9.59 6.49
N ARG A 27 -10.19 -10.46 5.46
CA ARG A 27 -8.98 -10.76 4.70
C ARG A 27 -8.52 -9.53 3.92
N PHE A 28 -9.42 -8.91 3.16
CA PHE A 28 -9.09 -7.70 2.41
C PHE A 28 -8.63 -6.57 3.33
N LYS A 29 -9.35 -6.35 4.45
CA LYS A 29 -8.95 -5.36 5.46
C LYS A 29 -7.52 -5.57 5.94
N ARG A 30 -7.13 -6.81 6.22
CA ARG A 30 -5.75 -7.13 6.65
C ARG A 30 -4.74 -6.75 5.57
N ILE A 31 -4.99 -7.16 4.32
CA ILE A 31 -4.10 -6.88 3.18
C ILE A 31 -3.92 -5.37 2.99
N TYR A 32 -5.05 -4.63 2.97
CA TYR A 32 -5.01 -3.18 2.77
C TYR A 32 -4.32 -2.44 3.92
N SER A 33 -4.55 -2.85 5.17
CA SER A 33 -3.84 -2.27 6.34
C SER A 33 -2.33 -2.55 6.31
N GLU A 34 -1.92 -3.74 5.84
CA GLU A 34 -0.51 -4.08 5.66
C GLU A 34 0.13 -3.23 4.56
N TYR A 35 -0.56 -3.06 3.43
CA TYR A 35 -0.14 -2.15 2.36
C TYR A 35 0.05 -0.72 2.85
N GLU A 36 -0.91 -0.16 3.62
CA GLU A 36 -0.79 1.20 4.16
C GLU A 36 0.43 1.32 5.09
N THR A 37 0.68 0.30 5.92
CA THR A 37 1.84 0.27 6.82
C THR A 37 3.16 0.26 6.03
N MET A 38 3.30 -0.65 5.05
CA MET A 38 4.52 -0.75 4.26
C MET A 38 4.75 0.48 3.36
N SER A 39 3.67 1.07 2.86
CA SER A 39 3.69 2.33 2.09
C SER A 39 4.22 3.49 2.91
N ASP A 40 3.79 3.58 4.17
CA ASP A 40 4.23 4.60 5.09
C ASP A 40 5.69 4.39 5.50
N GLU A 41 6.09 3.15 5.80
CA GLU A 41 7.47 2.79 6.10
C GLU A 41 8.41 3.08 4.93
N LEU A 42 8.03 2.73 3.69
CA LEU A 42 8.84 3.04 2.51
C LEU A 42 9.08 4.53 2.34
N TRP A 43 8.05 5.34 2.53
CA TRP A 43 8.23 6.78 2.49
C TRP A 43 9.20 7.28 3.57
N ASP A 44 9.09 6.77 4.79
CA ASP A 44 9.96 7.18 5.89
C ASP A 44 11.41 6.74 5.64
N LEU A 45 11.60 5.54 5.09
CA LEU A 45 12.90 5.03 4.63
C LEU A 45 13.50 5.89 3.52
N GLU A 46 12.70 6.36 2.56
CA GLU A 46 13.20 7.14 1.41
C GLU A 46 13.35 8.63 1.70
N SER A 47 12.60 9.17 2.66
CA SER A 47 12.58 10.61 2.98
C SER A 47 13.43 10.99 4.19
N SER A 48 13.88 10.03 5.00
CA SER A 48 14.75 10.33 6.13
C SER A 48 16.17 10.69 5.68
N GLU A 49 16.67 11.84 6.16
CA GLU A 49 18.03 12.32 5.87
C GLU A 49 19.11 11.45 6.56
N THR A 50 18.73 10.54 7.45
CA THR A 50 19.60 9.67 8.26
C THR A 50 19.75 8.25 7.71
N THR A 51 19.53 8.04 6.42
CA THR A 51 19.53 6.73 5.74
C THR A 51 20.88 6.01 5.67
N GLU A 52 21.95 6.56 6.27
CA GLU A 52 23.33 6.06 6.13
C GLU A 52 23.60 4.64 6.70
N SER A 53 22.59 3.91 7.19
CA SER A 53 22.76 2.57 7.78
C SER A 53 21.88 1.47 7.20
N ILE A 54 20.94 1.75 6.28
CA ILE A 54 20.01 0.73 5.77
C ILE A 54 20.52 0.20 4.42
N PRO A 55 20.78 -1.11 4.28
CA PRO A 55 21.20 -1.68 3.01
C PRO A 55 20.12 -1.56 1.93
N ASP A 56 20.54 -1.26 0.70
CA ASP A 56 19.65 -1.16 -0.46
C ASP A 56 18.80 -2.43 -0.68
N ASP A 57 19.38 -3.61 -0.45
CA ASP A 57 18.66 -4.89 -0.58
C ASP A 57 17.46 -4.99 0.38
N PHE A 58 17.57 -4.41 1.58
CA PHE A 58 16.45 -4.36 2.51
C PHE A 58 15.34 -3.46 1.96
N ILE A 59 15.69 -2.26 1.48
CA ILE A 59 14.73 -1.33 0.87
C ILE A 59 14.05 -1.98 -0.35
N ASN A 60 14.82 -2.67 -1.19
CA ASN A 60 14.32 -3.39 -2.36
C ASN A 60 13.37 -4.53 -1.97
N ALA A 61 13.65 -5.25 -0.88
CA ALA A 61 12.75 -6.28 -0.36
C ALA A 61 11.42 -5.69 0.11
N ILE A 62 11.45 -4.55 0.82
CA ILE A 62 10.22 -3.86 1.23
C ILE A 62 9.44 -3.38 0.00
N LYS A 63 10.10 -2.78 -1.00
CA LYS A 63 9.46 -2.38 -2.27
C LYS A 63 8.78 -3.54 -2.97
N LEU A 64 9.46 -4.69 -3.04
CA LEU A 64 8.92 -5.90 -3.65
C LEU A 64 7.68 -6.41 -2.90
N GLN A 65 7.74 -6.45 -1.56
CA GLN A 65 6.60 -6.87 -0.74
C GLN A 65 5.41 -5.91 -0.90
N THR A 66 5.64 -4.59 -0.91
CA THR A 66 4.59 -3.59 -1.17
C THR A 66 3.98 -3.81 -2.55
N THR A 67 4.78 -4.14 -3.57
CA THR A 67 4.28 -4.43 -4.92
C THR A 67 3.35 -5.65 -4.93
N TYR A 68 3.69 -6.73 -4.22
CA TYR A 68 2.80 -7.89 -4.12
C TYR A 68 1.47 -7.58 -3.42
N LEU A 69 1.49 -6.71 -2.41
CA LEU A 69 0.25 -6.25 -1.77
C LEU A 69 -0.57 -5.37 -2.73
N GLU A 70 0.09 -4.52 -3.52
CA GLU A 70 -0.58 -3.73 -4.54
C GLU A 70 -1.26 -4.62 -5.59
N ASP A 71 -0.56 -5.64 -6.09
CA ASP A 71 -1.10 -6.58 -7.07
C ASP A 71 -2.32 -7.33 -6.51
N GLU A 72 -2.24 -7.82 -5.26
CA GLU A 72 -3.39 -8.48 -4.62
C GLU A 72 -4.57 -7.51 -4.48
N ILE A 73 -4.34 -6.25 -4.05
CA ILE A 73 -5.40 -5.24 -3.93
C ILE A 73 -6.02 -4.92 -5.30
N GLU A 74 -5.23 -4.84 -6.37
CA GLU A 74 -5.74 -4.63 -7.72
C GLU A 74 -6.68 -5.76 -8.15
N ASP A 75 -6.33 -7.01 -7.88
CA ASP A 75 -7.18 -8.16 -8.19
C ASP A 75 -8.53 -8.07 -7.45
N TRP A 76 -8.52 -7.75 -6.15
CA TRP A 76 -9.76 -7.49 -5.37
C TRP A 76 -10.59 -6.34 -5.95
N LEU A 77 -9.93 -5.31 -6.48
CA LEU A 77 -10.61 -4.17 -7.10
C LEU A 77 -11.08 -4.46 -8.54
N ILE A 78 -10.63 -5.54 -9.18
CA ILE A 78 -11.11 -6.00 -10.48
C ILE A 78 -12.32 -6.92 -10.32
N GLU A 79 -12.33 -7.82 -9.32
CA GLU A 79 -13.40 -8.84 -9.13
C GLU A 79 -14.82 -8.25 -8.98
N ASP A 80 -14.95 -6.99 -8.56
CA ASP A 80 -16.25 -6.31 -8.45
C ASP A 80 -16.77 -5.71 -9.78
N LYS A 81 -15.99 -5.75 -10.88
CA LYS A 81 -16.45 -5.20 -12.18
C LYS A 81 -17.46 -6.08 -12.89
N ASP A 82 -17.63 -7.32 -12.45
CA ASP A 82 -18.47 -8.33 -13.09
C ASP A 82 -19.71 -8.75 -12.24
N GLN A 83 -20.13 -7.93 -11.28
CA GLN A 83 -21.43 -8.03 -10.59
C GLN A 83 -22.31 -6.79 -10.84
#